data_AF-L2GVF1-F1
#
_entry.id   AF-L2GVF1-F1
#
_cell.length_a   1.000
_cell.length_b   1.000
_cell.length_c   1.000
_cell.angle_alpha   90.00
_cell.angle_beta   90.00
_cell.angle_gamma   90.00
#
_symmetry.space_group_name_H-M   'P 1'
#
loop_
_entity.id
_entity.type
_entity.pdbx_description
1 polymer ?
#
loop_
_entity_poly.entity_id
_entity_poly.type
_entity_poly.pdbx_seq_one_letter_code
_entity_poly.pdbx_strand_id
1 'polypeptide(L)'
;MNDLLEERGKTINKILKYMTENNYLDEELYLSLKVQELAKNVSCDREFDLEQLKKGVKQSKEYEDLFENDNIVVQNVKTGDMCCLTQMKIRERWESVCGHAMERNAVLGYMKKDKNARCPVIGCNMVLRERRGK
;
A
#
# COMPACT_ATOMS: atom_id res chain seq x y z
N MET A 1 13.71 6.71 41.59
CA MET A 1 14.40 6.42 40.30
C MET A 1 13.48 5.72 39.31
N ASN A 2 12.63 4.78 39.75
CA ASN A 2 11.61 4.14 38.89
C ASN A 2 10.54 5.09 38.35
N ASP A 3 10.05 6.05 39.15
CA ASP A 3 8.95 6.93 38.74
C ASP A 3 9.30 7.81 37.53
N LEU A 4 10.51 8.37 37.48
CA LEU A 4 11.00 9.18 36.36
C LEU A 4 11.14 8.37 35.05
N LEU A 5 11.55 7.10 35.15
CA LEU A 5 11.62 6.20 33.99
C LEU A 5 10.22 5.76 33.52
N GLU A 6 9.25 5.74 34.44
CA GLU A 6 7.85 5.51 34.10
C GLU A 6 7.24 6.71 33.38
N GLU A 7 7.45 7.92 33.89
CA GLU A 7 6.99 9.17 33.26
C GLU A 7 7.61 9.40 31.87
N ARG A 8 8.91 9.11 31.72
CA ARG A 8 9.59 9.15 30.41
C ARG A 8 8.94 8.20 29.41
N GLY A 9 8.63 6.97 29.83
CA GLY A 9 7.94 5.99 28.98
C GLY A 9 6.55 6.46 28.55
N LYS A 10 5.77 7.02 29.48
CA LYS A 10 4.45 7.61 29.19
C LYS A 10 4.56 8.75 28.16
N THR A 11 5.60 9.57 28.28
CA THR A 11 5.86 10.69 27.35
C THR A 11 6.22 10.20 25.96
N ILE A 12 7.13 9.23 25.85
CA ILE A 12 7.53 8.61 24.58
C ILE A 12 6.29 8.02 23.87
N ASN A 13 5.46 7.26 24.57
CA ASN A 13 4.25 6.66 24.00
C ASN A 13 3.25 7.71 23.52
N LYS A 14 3.15 8.85 24.23
CA LYS A 14 2.31 9.97 23.80
C LYS A 14 2.83 10.63 22.52
N ILE A 15 4.15 10.77 22.38
CA ILE A 15 4.78 11.30 21.17
C ILE A 15 4.55 10.35 19.99
N LEU A 16 4.85 9.06 20.15
CA LEU A 16 4.64 8.04 19.10
C LEU A 16 3.19 8.01 18.63
N LYS A 17 2.24 8.03 19.56
CA LYS A 17 0.81 8.12 19.24
C LYS A 17 0.48 9.36 18.41
N TYR A 18 0.99 10.53 18.81
CA TYR A 18 0.78 11.77 18.08
C TYR A 18 1.38 11.72 16.67
N MET A 19 2.58 11.14 16.50
CA MET A 19 3.21 10.95 15.20
C MET A 19 2.33 10.12 14.26
N THR A 20 1.81 8.98 14.75
CA THR A 20 0.95 8.09 13.96
C THR A 20 -0.41 8.71 13.63
N GLU A 21 -1.08 9.33 14.61
CA GLU A 21 -2.42 9.93 14.40
C GLU A 21 -2.41 11.11 13.42
N ASN A 22 -1.29 11.84 13.33
CA ASN A 22 -1.16 13.00 12.45
C ASN A 22 -0.37 12.72 11.17
N ASN A 23 -0.05 11.45 10.89
CA ASN A 23 0.75 11.02 9.74
C ASN A 23 2.10 11.77 9.62
N TYR A 24 2.70 12.09 10.76
CA TYR A 24 4.03 12.71 10.83
C TYR A 24 5.07 11.59 10.96
N LEU A 25 5.62 11.18 9.83
CA LEU A 25 6.49 10.01 9.68
C LEU A 25 7.98 10.41 9.57
N ASP A 26 8.52 10.98 10.65
CA ASP A 26 9.98 11.15 10.78
C ASP A 26 10.61 9.85 11.27
N GLU A 27 11.30 9.16 10.36
CA GLU A 27 11.88 7.84 10.60
C GLU A 27 12.98 7.87 11.67
N GLU A 28 13.85 8.89 11.65
CA GLU A 28 14.97 8.99 12.59
C GLU A 28 14.45 9.23 14.01
N LEU A 29 13.48 10.13 14.15
CA LEU A 29 12.82 10.39 15.43
C LEU A 29 12.10 9.13 15.94
N TYR A 30 11.34 8.44 15.08
CA TYR A 30 10.63 7.21 15.45
C TYR A 30 11.59 6.12 15.96
N LEU A 31 12.68 5.87 15.24
CA LEU A 31 13.70 4.89 15.63
C LEU A 31 14.34 5.28 16.97
N SER A 32 14.66 6.56 17.17
CA SER A 32 15.29 7.04 18.41
C SER A 32 14.39 6.84 19.63
N LEU A 33 13.08 7.03 19.48
CA LEU A 33 12.08 6.89 20.54
C LEU A 33 11.83 5.41 20.87
N LYS A 34 11.71 4.55 19.86
CA LYS A 34 11.54 3.10 20.04
C LYS A 34 12.76 2.43 20.67
N VAL A 35 13.97 2.83 20.30
CA VAL A 35 15.19 2.35 20.94
C VAL A 35 15.22 2.72 22.43
N GLN A 36 14.78 3.92 22.79
CA GLN A 36 14.68 4.33 24.20
C GLN A 36 13.63 3.53 24.98
N GLU A 37 12.51 3.17 24.34
CA GLU A 37 11.49 2.29 24.93
C GLU A 37 12.06 0.89 25.20
N LEU A 38 12.75 0.30 24.21
CA LEU A 38 13.39 -1.01 24.35
C LEU A 38 14.49 -1.00 25.43
N ALA A 39 15.28 0.07 25.47
CA ALA A 39 16.38 0.22 26.41
C ALA A 39 15.93 0.26 27.88
N LYS A 40 14.68 0.63 28.15
CA LYS A 40 14.12 0.68 29.51
C LYS A 40 14.16 -0.68 30.23
N ASN A 41 14.12 -1.77 29.47
CA ASN A 41 14.06 -3.14 30.01
C ASN A 41 15.42 -3.87 29.99
N VAL A 42 16.49 -3.20 29.57
CA VAL A 42 17.83 -3.81 29.46
C VAL A 42 18.67 -3.41 30.68
N SER A 43 19.27 -4.39 31.35
CA SER A 43 20.22 -4.16 32.45
C SER A 43 21.48 -3.46 31.92
N CYS A 44 21.92 -2.38 32.60
CA CYS A 44 23.06 -1.54 32.20
C CYS A 44 24.43 -2.25 32.13
N ASP A 45 24.52 -3.54 32.48
CA ASP A 45 25.77 -4.31 32.52
C ASP A 45 26.19 -4.90 31.16
N ARG A 46 25.44 -4.62 30.08
CA ARG A 46 25.77 -5.08 28.72
C ARG A 46 26.10 -3.91 27.80
N GLU A 47 27.10 -4.12 26.96
CA GLU A 47 27.47 -3.19 25.90
C GLU A 47 26.27 -2.95 24.97
N PHE A 48 25.90 -1.68 24.80
CA PHE A 48 24.68 -1.28 24.09
C PHE A 48 24.96 -1.10 22.60
N ASP A 49 24.59 -2.08 21.78
CA ASP A 49 24.66 -1.95 20.32
C ASP A 49 23.42 -1.22 19.79
N LEU A 50 23.55 0.09 19.61
CA LEU A 50 22.49 0.96 19.09
C LEU A 50 22.03 0.52 17.69
N GLU A 51 22.96 0.08 16.84
CA GLU A 51 22.65 -0.31 15.46
C GLU A 51 21.88 -1.62 15.42
N GLN A 52 22.21 -2.57 16.30
CA GLN A 52 21.44 -3.79 16.46
C GLN A 52 20.00 -3.52 16.92
N LEU A 53 19.80 -2.58 17.85
CA LEU A 53 18.46 -2.22 18.33
C LEU A 53 17.64 -1.52 17.25
N LYS A 54 18.24 -0.57 16.51
CA LYS A 54 17.57 0.06 15.35
C LYS A 54 17.17 -0.99 14.32
N LYS A 55 18.06 -1.93 14.01
CA LYS A 55 17.76 -3.04 13.09
C LYS A 55 16.58 -3.89 13.60
N GLY A 56 16.53 -4.17 14.90
CA GLY A 56 15.40 -4.89 15.51
C GLY A 56 14.07 -4.13 15.38
N VAL A 57 14.08 -2.80 15.55
CA VAL A 57 12.90 -1.96 15.33
C VAL A 57 12.46 -1.99 13.87
N LYS A 58 13.40 -1.88 12.92
CA LYS A 58 13.10 -1.93 11.48
C LYS A 58 12.48 -3.25 11.02
N GLN A 59 12.81 -4.35 11.71
CA GLN A 59 12.23 -5.67 11.45
C GLN A 59 10.86 -5.89 12.10
N SER A 60 10.35 -4.91 12.85
CA SER A 60 9.05 -5.03 13.48
C SER A 60 7.92 -4.74 12.49
N LYS A 61 6.82 -5.47 12.61
CA LYS A 61 5.60 -5.24 11.81
C LYS A 61 5.09 -3.80 11.92
N GLU A 62 5.22 -3.19 13.11
CA GLU A 62 4.80 -1.81 13.35
C GLU A 62 5.59 -0.82 12.47
N TYR A 63 6.90 -1.05 12.29
CA TYR A 63 7.72 -0.21 11.41
C TYR A 63 7.39 -0.45 9.93
N GLU A 64 7.24 -1.71 9.50
CA GLU A 64 6.84 -2.05 8.13
C GLU A 64 5.51 -1.38 7.74
N ASP A 65 4.52 -1.43 8.64
CA ASP A 65 3.19 -0.83 8.42
C ASP A 65 3.23 0.71 8.27
N LEU A 66 4.19 1.36 8.91
CA LEU A 66 4.31 2.83 8.94
C LEU A 66 5.24 3.40 7.85
N PHE A 67 6.33 2.71 7.52
CA PHE A 67 7.41 3.26 6.68
C PHE A 67 7.68 2.48 5.39
N GLU A 68 7.33 1.19 5.31
CA GLU A 68 7.62 0.36 4.13
C GLU A 68 6.39 0.08 3.26
N ASN A 69 5.19 0.13 3.84
CA ASN A 69 3.98 0.11 3.06
C ASN A 69 3.80 1.46 2.35
N ASP A 70 4.14 1.49 1.06
CA ASP A 70 3.64 2.51 0.11
C ASP A 70 2.11 2.48 0.19
N ASN A 71 1.54 3.30 1.07
CA ASN A 71 0.11 3.45 1.23
C ASN A 71 -0.44 4.14 -0.04
N ILE A 72 -0.61 3.38 -1.11
CA ILE A 72 -1.32 3.80 -2.31
C ILE A 72 -2.78 3.93 -1.91
N VAL A 73 -3.16 5.14 -1.49
CA VAL A 73 -4.55 5.50 -1.26
C VAL A 73 -5.22 5.62 -2.62
N VAL A 74 -5.94 4.57 -3.01
CA VAL A 74 -6.77 4.59 -4.21
C VAL A 74 -7.93 5.57 -3.99
N GLN A 75 -7.76 6.81 -4.41
CA GLN A 75 -8.82 7.81 -4.34
C GLN A 75 -9.93 7.45 -5.34
N ASN A 76 -11.10 7.08 -4.82
CA ASN A 76 -12.39 7.00 -5.51
C ASN A 76 -12.30 6.59 -7.00
N VAL A 77 -12.15 5.30 -7.26
CA VAL A 77 -12.31 4.75 -8.61
C VAL A 77 -13.78 4.88 -9.01
N LYS A 78 -14.14 5.96 -9.70
CA LYS A 78 -15.37 6.03 -10.48
C LYS A 78 -15.20 5.21 -11.75
N THR A 79 -15.07 3.89 -11.63
CA THR A 79 -15.31 3.02 -12.78
C THR A 79 -16.80 3.04 -13.05
N GLY A 80 -17.22 3.93 -13.95
CA GLY A 80 -18.54 3.76 -14.56
C GLY A 80 -18.57 2.42 -15.27
N ASP A 81 -19.66 1.67 -15.13
CA ASP A 81 -19.93 0.44 -15.90
C ASP A 81 -20.13 0.74 -17.40
N MET A 82 -19.50 1.76 -17.98
CA MET A 82 -19.70 2.19 -19.36
C MET A 82 -18.67 1.54 -20.27
N CYS A 83 -19.12 0.86 -21.31
CA CYS A 83 -18.25 0.25 -22.31
C CYS A 83 -17.69 1.33 -23.24
N CYS A 84 -16.37 1.39 -23.42
CA CYS A 84 -15.72 2.34 -24.32
C CYS A 84 -16.05 2.12 -25.81
N LEU A 85 -16.51 0.92 -26.21
CA LEU A 85 -16.89 0.63 -27.59
C LEU A 85 -18.32 1.04 -27.92
N THR A 86 -19.27 0.83 -26.99
CA THR A 86 -20.70 1.11 -27.23
C THR A 86 -21.14 2.43 -26.61
N GLN A 87 -20.35 3.00 -25.70
CA GLN A 87 -20.71 4.17 -24.90
C GLN A 87 -22.02 3.95 -24.11
N MET A 88 -22.31 2.70 -23.76
CA MET A 88 -23.48 2.26 -23.00
C MET A 88 -23.06 1.48 -21.76
N LYS A 89 -23.97 1.32 -20.80
CA LYS A 89 -23.75 0.47 -19.63
C LYS A 89 -23.49 -0.98 -20.06
N ILE A 90 -22.42 -1.58 -19.56
CA ILE A 90 -22.02 -2.98 -19.74
C ILE A 90 -23.10 -3.87 -19.14
N ARG A 91 -23.63 -4.78 -19.95
CA ARG A 91 -24.59 -5.81 -19.55
C ARG A 91 -23.89 -7.15 -19.41
N GLU A 92 -23.08 -7.52 -20.41
CA GLU A 92 -22.25 -8.72 -20.37
C GLU A 92 -20.78 -8.32 -20.30
N ARG A 93 -20.19 -8.49 -19.13
CA ARG A 93 -18.79 -8.13 -18.90
C ARG A 93 -17.86 -9.07 -19.67
N TRP A 94 -16.96 -8.48 -20.43
CA TRP A 94 -15.79 -9.11 -20.98
C TRP A 94 -14.57 -8.32 -20.51
N GLU A 95 -13.61 -8.98 -19.86
CA GLU A 95 -12.43 -8.34 -19.33
C GLU A 95 -11.18 -8.85 -20.04
N SER A 96 -10.35 -7.91 -20.49
CA SER A 96 -9.08 -8.27 -21.11
C SER A 96 -8.02 -8.61 -20.07
N VAL A 97 -6.95 -9.27 -20.49
CA VAL A 97 -5.74 -9.47 -19.66
C VAL A 97 -5.17 -8.15 -19.10
N CYS A 98 -5.34 -7.03 -19.81
CA CYS A 98 -4.94 -5.69 -19.35
C CYS A 98 -5.87 -5.07 -18.29
N GLY A 99 -6.93 -5.77 -17.86
CA GLY A 99 -7.85 -5.33 -16.81
C GLY A 99 -9.01 -4.45 -17.28
N HIS A 100 -9.02 -3.99 -18.54
CA HIS A 100 -10.12 -3.19 -19.07
C HIS A 100 -11.34 -4.04 -19.40
N ALA A 101 -12.50 -3.60 -18.90
CA ALA A 101 -13.79 -4.22 -19.14
C ALA A 101 -14.55 -3.55 -20.28
N MET A 102 -15.21 -4.37 -21.10
CA MET A 102 -16.01 -3.98 -22.24
C MET A 102 -17.26 -4.86 -22.31
N GLU A 103 -18.23 -4.43 -23.12
CA GLU A 103 -19.41 -5.24 -23.49
C GLU A 103 -18.99 -6.41 -24.39
N ARG A 104 -19.35 -7.64 -24.01
CA ARG A 104 -18.91 -8.89 -24.67
C ARG A 104 -19.19 -8.91 -26.16
N ASN A 105 -20.41 -8.58 -26.56
CA ASN A 105 -20.78 -8.62 -27.98
C ASN A 105 -20.03 -7.57 -28.80
N ALA A 106 -19.76 -6.40 -28.22
CA ALA A 106 -19.03 -5.33 -28.88
C ALA A 106 -17.57 -5.68 -29.11
N VAL A 107 -16.89 -6.21 -28.10
CA VAL A 107 -15.46 -6.57 -28.20
C VAL A 107 -15.25 -7.78 -29.12
N LEU A 108 -16.16 -8.76 -29.12
CA LEU A 108 -16.10 -9.88 -30.06
C LEU A 108 -16.29 -9.38 -31.51
N GLY A 109 -17.21 -8.44 -31.74
CA GLY A 109 -17.37 -7.80 -33.06
C GLY A 109 -16.14 -7.00 -33.49
N TYR A 110 -15.50 -6.30 -32.54
CA TYR A 110 -14.28 -5.55 -32.78
C TYR A 110 -13.09 -6.47 -33.14
N MET A 111 -12.89 -7.55 -32.39
CA MET A 111 -11.83 -8.56 -32.64
C MET A 111 -12.05 -9.38 -33.92
N LYS A 112 -13.29 -9.50 -34.42
CA LYS A 112 -13.56 -10.15 -35.71
C LYS A 112 -12.98 -9.39 -36.90
N LYS A 113 -12.84 -8.07 -36.80
CA LYS A 113 -12.28 -7.22 -37.88
C LYS A 113 -10.77 -7.32 -37.99
N ASP A 114 -10.09 -7.57 -36.88
CA ASP A 114 -8.63 -7.72 -36.80
C ASP A 114 -8.25 -8.74 -35.73
N LYS A 115 -7.53 -9.80 -36.13
CA LYS A 115 -7.04 -10.84 -35.21
C LYS A 115 -6.04 -10.30 -34.19
N ASN A 116 -5.39 -9.17 -34.47
CA ASN A 116 -4.45 -8.48 -33.60
C ASN A 116 -5.03 -7.20 -32.99
N ALA A 117 -6.36 -7.09 -32.95
CA ALA A 117 -7.07 -5.95 -32.38
C ALA A 117 -6.52 -5.57 -31.01
N ARG A 118 -6.14 -4.30 -30.86
CA ARG A 118 -5.59 -3.74 -29.61
C ARG A 118 -6.70 -3.20 -28.72
N CYS A 119 -6.42 -3.09 -27.43
CA CYS A 119 -7.36 -2.51 -26.48
C CYS A 119 -7.77 -1.09 -26.92
N PRO A 120 -9.08 -0.78 -27.01
CA PRO A 120 -9.55 0.53 -27.45
C PRO A 120 -9.46 1.61 -26.35
N VAL A 121 -9.09 1.25 -25.12
CA VAL A 121 -8.91 2.21 -24.03
C VAL A 121 -7.65 3.05 -24.29
N ILE A 122 -7.80 4.37 -24.22
CA ILE A 122 -6.73 5.33 -24.48
C ILE A 122 -5.51 5.02 -23.60
N GLY A 123 -4.33 4.94 -24.22
CA GLY A 123 -3.07 4.63 -23.55
C GLY A 123 -2.78 3.13 -23.36
N CYS A 124 -3.74 2.25 -23.65
CA CYS A 124 -3.52 0.81 -23.59
C CYS A 124 -3.08 0.26 -24.95
N ASN A 125 -1.89 -0.35 -25.01
CA ASN A 125 -1.35 -0.95 -26.24
C ASN A 125 -1.44 -2.48 -26.29
N MET A 126 -2.13 -3.09 -25.33
CA MET A 126 -2.22 -4.55 -25.21
C MET A 126 -3.13 -5.15 -26.28
N VAL A 127 -2.71 -6.28 -26.86
CA VAL A 127 -3.56 -7.08 -27.76
C VAL A 127 -4.71 -7.68 -26.96
N LEU A 128 -5.92 -7.58 -27.49
CA LEU A 128 -7.12 -8.09 -26.83
C LEU A 128 -7.06 -9.62 -26.69
N ARG A 129 -7.02 -10.06 -25.45
CA ARG A 129 -7.22 -11.46 -25.04
C ARG A 129 -8.11 -11.48 -23.82
N GLU A 130 -9.07 -12.39 -23.80
CA GLU A 130 -9.97 -12.55 -22.65
C GLU A 130 -9.20 -13.09 -21.46
N ARG A 131 -9.37 -12.45 -20.30
CA ARG A 131 -8.87 -12.97 -19.03
C ARG A 131 -9.70 -14.20 -18.68
N ARG A 132 -9.14 -15.39 -18.90
CA ARG A 132 -9.72 -16.65 -18.40
C ARG A 132 -9.39 -16.75 -16.91
N GLY A 133 -10.42 -16.89 -16.07
CA GLY A 133 -10.22 -17.13 -14.64
C GLY A 133 -9.39 -18.39 -14.41
N LYS A 134 -8.52 -18.35 -13.39
CA LYS A 134 -8.04 -19.55 -12.72
C LYS A 134 -9.13 -20.07 -11.81
#